data_AF-A0A888YNY8-F1
#
_entry.id   AF-A0A888YNY8-F1
#
_cell.length_a   1.000
_cell.length_b   1.000
_cell.length_c   1.000
_cell.angle_alpha   90.00
_cell.angle_beta   90.00
_cell.angle_gamma   90.00
#
_symmetry.space_group_name_H-M   'P 1'
#
loop_
_entity.id
_entity.type
_entity.pdbx_description
1 polymer ?
#
loop_
_entity_poly.entity_id
_entity_poly.type
_entity_poly.pdbx_seq_one_letter_code
_entity_poly.pdbx_strand_id
1 'polypeptide(L)' 'MKRSKWKGPFLKKYDSTEKLVMLPRNYEITSKIVGLTCNVHSGRTFVKLSITDEMIGHKIGEFVPTRERFVFKKKKKKN' A
#
# COMPACT_ATOMS: atom_id res chain seq x y z
N MET A 1 6.27 4.07 10.48
CA MET A 1 7.43 3.70 11.33
C MET A 1 8.71 3.87 10.53
N LYS A 2 9.68 4.63 11.05
CA LYS A 2 10.93 4.94 10.36
C LYS A 2 11.96 3.83 10.59
N ARG A 3 12.59 3.34 9.52
CA ARG A 3 13.68 2.35 9.58
C ARG A 3 14.95 3.06 10.08
N SER A 4 15.84 2.31 10.75
CA SER A 4 17.13 2.86 11.21
C SER A 4 17.97 3.37 10.04
N LYS A 5 18.53 4.59 10.16
CA LYS A 5 19.23 5.31 9.07
C LYS A 5 20.29 4.46 8.35
N TRP A 6 21.09 3.70 9.09
CA TRP A 6 22.17 2.87 8.56
C TRP A 6 21.72 1.69 7.69
N LYS A 7 20.44 1.28 7.77
CA LYS A 7 19.93 0.13 6.99
C LYS A 7 19.42 0.51 5.60
N GLY A 8 19.37 1.81 5.28
CA GLY A 8 18.80 2.33 4.03
C GLY A 8 17.30 2.02 3.85
N PRO A 9 16.73 2.46 2.71
CA PRO A 9 15.34 2.15 2.35
C PRO A 9 15.16 0.65 2.11
N PHE A 10 13.98 0.13 2.48
CA PHE A 10 13.68 -1.28 2.22
C PHE A 10 13.19 -1.47 0.79
N LEU A 11 14.01 -2.16 -0.01
CA LEU A 11 13.71 -2.47 -1.41
C LEU A 11 13.63 -3.99 -1.58
N LYS A 12 12.46 -4.46 -2.02
CA LYS A 12 12.28 -5.84 -2.51
C LYS A 12 12.51 -5.86 -4.03
N LYS A 13 13.29 -6.82 -4.52
CA LYS A 13 13.37 -7.06 -5.96
C LYS A 13 12.01 -7.61 -6.44
N TYR A 14 11.53 -7.10 -7.56
CA TYR A 14 10.34 -7.61 -8.22
C TYR A 14 10.68 -7.92 -9.67
N ASP A 15 10.03 -8.94 -10.22
CA ASP A 15 10.16 -9.26 -11.64
C ASP A 15 9.25 -8.33 -12.44
N SER A 16 9.85 -7.62 -13.39
CA SER A 16 9.16 -6.68 -14.27
C SER A 16 8.25 -7.35 -15.29
N THR A 17 8.32 -8.67 -15.41
CA THR A 17 7.49 -9.49 -16.31
C THR A 17 6.11 -9.78 -15.74
N GLU A 18 5.91 -9.64 -14.42
CA GLU A 18 4.62 -9.88 -13.78
C GLU A 18 3.64 -8.75 -14.10
N LYS A 19 2.42 -9.11 -14.55
CA LYS A 19 1.36 -8.14 -14.84
C LYS A 19 0.96 -7.27 -13.64
N LEU A 20 1.04 -7.81 -12.43
CA LEU A 20 0.74 -7.10 -11.19
C LEU A 20 1.73 -7.50 -10.10
N VAL A 21 2.70 -6.63 -9.87
CA VAL A 21 3.73 -6.84 -8.86
C VAL A 21 3.11 -6.79 -7.46
N MET A 22 3.35 -7.81 -6.64
CA MET A 22 2.99 -7.79 -5.23
C MET A 22 4.09 -7.14 -4.38
N LEU A 23 3.83 -5.94 -3.87
CA LEU A 23 4.77 -5.22 -3.01
C LEU A 23 4.39 -5.36 -1.53
N PRO A 24 5.38 -5.60 -0.64
CA PRO A 24 5.12 -5.70 0.78
C PRO A 24 4.83 -4.32 1.36
N ARG A 25 4.03 -4.25 2.42
CA ARG A 25 3.58 -2.99 3.03
C ARG A 25 4.73 -2.11 3.57
N ASN A 26 5.86 -2.71 3.91
CA ASN A 26 7.03 -2.03 4.46
C ASN A 26 7.98 -1.45 3.40
N TYR A 27 7.72 -1.72 2.12
CA TYR A 27 8.44 -1.21 0.96
C TYR A 27 8.35 0.31 0.90
N GLU A 28 9.47 0.95 0.61
CA GLU A 28 9.61 2.40 0.53
C GLU A 28 9.53 2.88 -0.92
N ILE A 29 8.62 3.81 -1.19
CA ILE A 29 8.38 4.29 -2.54
C ILE A 29 9.56 5.15 -2.97
N THR A 30 10.24 4.66 -4.01
CA THR A 30 11.39 5.32 -4.64
C THR A 30 10.96 5.74 -6.05
N SER A 31 11.60 6.75 -6.62
CA SER A 31 11.31 7.27 -7.98
C SER A 31 11.27 6.18 -9.07
N LYS A 32 11.96 5.05 -8.86
CA LYS A 32 12.02 3.92 -9.81
C LYS A 32 10.69 3.20 -10.03
N ILE A 33 9.75 3.29 -9.09
CA ILE A 33 8.47 2.55 -9.14
C ILE A 33 7.26 3.47 -9.35
N VAL A 34 7.49 4.76 -9.61
CA VAL A 34 6.43 5.71 -9.95
C VAL A 34 5.81 5.30 -11.29
N GLY A 35 4.48 5.33 -11.38
CA GLY A 35 3.72 4.83 -12.53
C GLY A 35 3.46 3.33 -12.52
N LEU A 36 4.04 2.56 -11.60
CA LEU A 36 3.73 1.14 -11.43
C LEU A 36 2.37 0.96 -10.72
N THR A 37 1.57 0.02 -11.21
CA THR A 37 0.41 -0.51 -10.49
C THR A 37 0.79 -1.80 -9.76
N CYS A 38 0.64 -1.79 -8.44
CA CYS A 38 1.02 -2.91 -7.58
C CYS A 38 -0.16 -3.44 -6.77
N ASN A 39 -0.07 -4.69 -6.32
CA ASN A 39 -0.99 -5.29 -5.37
C ASN A 39 -0.40 -5.25 -3.97
N VAL A 40 -1.19 -4.76 -3.02
CA VAL A 40 -0.78 -4.60 -1.62
C VAL A 40 -1.78 -5.32 -0.72
N HIS A 41 -1.28 -6.16 0.18
CA HIS A 41 -2.13 -6.88 1.10
C HIS A 41 -2.66 -5.95 2.21
N SER A 42 -3.99 -5.81 2.31
CA SER A 42 -4.67 -5.05 3.37
C SER A 42 -4.75 -5.81 4.70
N GLY A 43 -4.60 -7.14 4.68
CA GLY A 43 -4.76 -8.02 5.85
C GLY A 43 -5.84 -9.08 5.64
N ARG A 44 -6.76 -8.83 4.71
CA ARG A 44 -7.81 -9.76 4.27
C ARG A 44 -7.86 -9.91 2.74
N THR A 45 -7.65 -8.80 2.04
CA THR A 45 -7.72 -8.72 0.58
C THR A 45 -6.50 -8.00 0.00
N PHE A 46 -6.27 -8.17 -1.30
CA PHE A 46 -5.28 -7.41 -2.04
C PHE A 46 -5.93 -6.18 -2.67
N VAL A 47 -5.33 -5.02 -2.43
CA VAL A 47 -5.77 -3.73 -2.97
C VAL A 47 -4.80 -3.34 -4.08
N LYS A 48 -5.35 -2.97 -5.25
CA LYS A 48 -4.58 -2.41 -6.35
C LYS A 48 -4.26 -0.95 -6.05
N LEU A 49 -2.99 -0.59 -6.13
CA LEU A 49 -2.51 0.77 -5.90
C LEU A 49 -1.67 1.23 -7.09
N SER A 50 -2.03 2.36 -7.69
CA SER A 50 -1.23 3.09 -8.67
C SER A 50 -0.34 4.11 -7.96
N ILE A 51 0.98 4.03 -8.18
CA ILE A 51 1.96 4.86 -7.48
C ILE A 51 2.16 6.19 -8.22
N THR A 52 1.99 7.30 -7.52
CA THR A 52 2.27 8.67 -8.01
C THR A 52 3.57 9.22 -7.40
N ASP A 53 4.10 10.30 -7.99
CA ASP A 53 5.36 10.92 -7.57
C ASP A 53 5.30 11.52 -6.15
N GLU A 54 4.15 12.07 -5.79
CA GLU A 54 3.88 12.63 -4.44
C GLU A 54 4.00 11.59 -3.32
N MET A 55 3.99 10.30 -3.65
CA MET A 55 4.12 9.21 -2.68
C MET A 55 5.59 8.86 -2.36
N ILE A 56 6.57 9.47 -3.02
CA ILE A 56 8.00 9.21 -2.77
C ILE A 56 8.37 9.48 -1.31
N GLY A 57 9.15 8.56 -0.72
CA GLY A 57 9.58 8.64 0.68
C GLY A 57 8.58 8.09 1.68
N HIS A 58 7.36 7.75 1.24
CA HIS A 58 6.38 7.04 2.05
C HIS A 58 6.49 5.52 1.90
N LYS A 59 5.88 4.81 2.83
CA LYS A 59 5.72 3.35 2.72
C LYS A 59 4.41 3.02 2.03
N ILE A 60 4.44 2.03 1.15
CA ILE A 60 3.26 1.59 0.38
C ILE A 60 2.06 1.24 1.29
N GLY A 61 2.34 0.65 2.46
CA GLY A 61 1.31 0.30 3.43
C GLY A 61 0.58 1.47 4.09
N GLU A 62 1.06 2.71 3.93
CA GLU A 62 0.39 3.92 4.45
C GLU A 62 -0.87 4.26 3.63
N PHE A 63 -0.88 3.90 2.34
CA PHE A 63 -1.97 4.18 1.41
C PHE A 63 -3.07 3.10 1.42
N VAL A 64 -2.87 2.01 2.18
CA VAL A 64 -3.81 0.89 2.21
C VAL A 64 -4.31 0.66 3.63
N PRO A 65 -5.58 1.02 3.95
CA PRO A 65 -6.12 0.81 5.29
C PRO A 65 -6.18 -0.69 5.62
N THR A 66 -5.95 -1.04 6.89
CA THR A 66 -6.00 -2.42 7.41
C THR A 66 -7.32 -2.76 8.07
N ARG A 67 -8.05 -1.74 8.54
CA ARG A 67 -9.32 -1.88 9.23
C ARG A 67 -10.38 -1.11 8.47
N GLU A 68 -11.56 -1.70 8.39
CA GLU A 68 -12.74 -1.00 7.90
C GLU A 68 -13.11 0.12 8.88
N ARG A 69 -13.57 1.25 8.33
CA ARG A 69 -14.08 2.33 9.17
C ARG A 69 -15.34 1.87 9.88
N PHE A 70 -15.39 2.08 11.19
CA PHE A 70 -16.61 1.85 11.94
C PHE A 70 -17.68 2.86 11.51
N VAL A 71 -18.84 2.35 11.12
CA VAL A 71 -20.01 3.16 10.78
C VAL A 71 -21.18 2.66 11.62
N PHE A 72 -21.82 3.57 12.37
CA PHE A 72 -23.04 3.25 13.10
C PHE A 72 -24.13 2.83 12.10
N LYS A 73 -24.66 1.62 12.25
CA LYS A 73 -25.77 1.14 11.43
C LYS A 73 -27.02 1.95 11.79
N LYS A 74 -27.60 2.66 10.81
CA LYS A 74 -28.88 3.36 11.01
C LYS A 74 -29.99 2.34 11.27
N LYS A 75 -30.77 2.54 12.35
CA LYS A 75 -31.96 1.72 12.64
C LYS A 75 -33.04 2.05 11.61
N LYS A 76 -33.54 1.04 10.87
CA LYS A 76 -34.71 1.22 10.01
C LYS A 76 -35.94 1.46 10.89
N LYS A 77 -36.65 2.58 10.70
CA LYS A 77 -38.00 2.76 11.26
C LYS A 77 -38.92 1.78 10.51
N LYS A 78 -39.62 0.92 11.25
CA LYS A 78 -40.79 0.22 10.71
C LYS A 78 -41.93 1.25 10.67
N ASN A 79 -42.55 1.39 9.50
CA ASN A 79 -43.86 2.01 9.38
C ASN A 79 -44.90 1.09 10.02
#